data_AF-Q9UB30-F1
#
_entry.id   AF-Q9UB30-F1
#
_cell.length_a   1.000
_cell.length_b   1.000
_cell.length_c   1.000
_cell.angle_alpha   90.00
_cell.angle_beta   90.00
_cell.angle_gamma   90.00
#
_symmetry.space_group_name_H-M   'P 1'
#
loop_
_entity.id
_entity.type
_entity.pdbx_description
1 polymer ?
#
loop_
_entity_poly.entity_id
_entity_poly.type
_entity_poly.pdbx_seq_one_letter_code
_entity_poly.pdbx_strand_id
1 'polypeptide(L)'
;MFNKLHLVSLLACGLFVIAQANTVKKCEKKMPASLKSQLCEIRKYKLLDTPDMDKHMDCVMKALDFVRPDGTGDYHKLIKPLNAIEKDRKHDFNLEKCGGQTQHLPVGKRANAYYKCLVESTSGDAFKKVFDTVELVKAKKLPALSQYSSVVDKLMKKIDDKICN
;
A
#
# COMPACT_ATOMS: atom_id res chain seq x y z
N MET A 1 10.37 50.13 34.15
CA MET A 1 10.19 49.52 32.82
C MET A 1 11.20 48.39 32.71
N PHE A 2 10.74 47.14 32.66
CA PHE A 2 11.28 46.01 31.88
C PHE A 2 10.57 44.74 32.35
N ASN A 3 9.75 44.24 31.43
CA ASN A 3 8.77 43.18 31.56
C ASN A 3 9.43 41.80 31.57
N LYS A 4 8.88 40.90 32.39
CA LYS A 4 8.62 39.47 32.11
C LYS A 4 9.65 38.72 31.24
N LEU A 5 10.74 38.32 31.88
CA LEU A 5 11.53 37.11 31.59
C LEU A 5 10.80 35.93 32.29
N HIS A 6 10.56 34.72 31.77
CA HIS A 6 10.94 34.02 30.56
C HIS A 6 9.85 32.98 30.27
N LEU A 7 9.09 33.15 29.19
CA LEU A 7 8.27 32.07 28.63
C LEU A 7 9.13 31.30 27.61
N VAL A 8 10.22 30.68 28.08
CA VAL A 8 11.11 29.86 27.26
C VAL A 8 10.87 28.39 27.61
N SER A 9 9.77 27.80 27.12
CA SER A 9 9.68 26.32 26.97
C SER A 9 8.42 25.82 26.24
N LEU A 10 8.05 26.39 25.09
CA LEU A 10 6.96 25.78 24.29
C LEU A 10 7.13 25.85 22.77
N LEU A 11 8.32 26.25 22.31
CA LEU A 11 8.71 26.14 20.89
C LEU A 11 9.73 25.02 20.68
N ALA A 12 9.70 23.97 21.51
CA ALA A 12 9.93 22.61 21.01
C ALA A 12 8.72 22.22 20.15
N CYS A 13 8.52 23.00 19.09
CA CYS A 13 7.53 22.82 18.06
C CYS A 13 7.78 21.41 17.55
N GLY A 14 6.89 20.49 17.92
CA GLY A 14 7.00 19.10 17.59
C GLY A 14 7.37 18.99 16.13
N LEU A 15 8.60 18.54 15.89
CA LEU A 15 8.93 17.76 14.71
C LEU A 15 8.14 16.45 14.83
N PHE A 16 6.81 16.54 14.88
CA PHE A 16 6.01 15.67 14.06
C PHE A 16 6.54 15.95 12.67
N VAL A 17 7.58 15.20 12.29
CA VAL A 17 7.78 14.77 10.93
C VAL A 17 6.40 14.27 10.56
N ILE A 18 5.61 15.14 9.93
CA ILE A 18 4.37 14.78 9.30
C ILE A 18 4.89 13.86 8.22
N ALA A 19 5.05 12.57 8.55
CA ALA A 19 5.56 11.57 7.66
C ALA A 19 4.63 11.70 6.47
N GLN A 20 5.12 12.34 5.40
CA GLN A 20 4.26 12.75 4.32
C GLN A 20 3.61 11.46 3.85
N ALA A 21 2.30 11.33 4.05
CA ALA A 21 1.62 10.10 3.69
C ALA A 21 2.01 9.78 2.25
N ASN A 22 2.76 8.69 2.09
CA ASN A 22 3.11 8.20 0.77
C ASN A 22 1.79 7.73 0.17
N THR A 23 1.52 8.12 -1.06
CA THR A 23 0.42 7.57 -1.84
C THR A 23 1.03 6.70 -2.94
N VAL A 24 0.26 5.78 -3.52
CA VAL A 24 0.71 4.98 -4.67
C VAL A 24 1.26 5.89 -5.76
N LYS A 25 0.55 6.99 -6.09
CA LYS A 25 1.02 8.02 -7.02
C LYS A 25 2.39 8.63 -6.67
N LYS A 26 2.72 8.81 -5.39
CA LYS A 26 4.06 9.29 -4.98
C LYS A 26 5.12 8.20 -5.17
N CYS A 27 4.79 6.94 -4.92
CA CYS A 27 5.68 5.80 -5.19
C CYS A 27 5.93 5.65 -6.69
N GLU A 28 4.90 5.80 -7.52
CA GLU A 28 5.00 5.74 -8.99
C GLU A 28 5.90 6.84 -9.56
N LYS A 29 5.79 8.07 -9.05
CA LYS A 29 6.68 9.18 -9.47
C LYS A 29 8.16 8.88 -9.25
N LYS A 30 8.49 8.11 -8.21
CA LYS A 30 9.86 7.73 -7.83
C LYS A 30 10.39 6.52 -8.60
N MET A 31 9.59 5.90 -9.47
CA MET A 31 10.02 4.74 -10.26
C MET A 31 11.16 5.14 -11.22
N PRO A 32 12.15 4.25 -11.40
CA PRO A 32 13.14 4.39 -12.47
C PRO A 32 12.48 4.22 -13.84
N ALA A 33 13.16 4.69 -14.90
CA ALA A 33 12.63 4.65 -16.26
C ALA A 33 12.31 3.22 -16.74
N SER A 34 13.14 2.24 -16.36
CA SER A 34 12.95 0.80 -16.58
C SER A 34 11.55 0.34 -16.17
N LEU A 35 11.11 0.76 -14.99
CA LEU A 35 9.83 0.35 -14.41
C LEU A 35 8.67 1.24 -14.90
N LYS A 36 8.92 2.55 -15.12
CA LYS A 36 7.92 3.48 -15.67
C LYS A 36 7.39 3.03 -17.04
N SER A 37 8.26 2.49 -17.90
CA SER A 37 7.86 1.94 -19.21
C SER A 37 6.88 0.76 -19.11
N GLN A 38 6.79 0.12 -17.94
CA GLN A 38 5.92 -1.02 -17.66
C GLN A 38 4.78 -0.67 -16.70
N LEU A 39 4.58 0.62 -16.38
CA LEU A 39 3.65 1.05 -15.33
C LEU A 39 2.21 0.59 -15.60
N CYS A 40 1.76 0.63 -16.87
CA CYS A 40 0.43 0.15 -17.23
C CYS A 40 0.21 -1.33 -16.83
N GLU A 41 1.19 -2.18 -17.13
CA GLU A 41 1.11 -3.61 -16.81
C GLU A 41 1.24 -3.87 -15.31
N ILE A 42 2.09 -3.10 -14.62
CA ILE A 42 2.22 -3.16 -13.15
C ILE A 42 0.89 -2.80 -12.47
N ARG A 43 0.18 -1.76 -12.95
CA ARG A 43 -1.16 -1.41 -12.44
C ARG A 43 -2.21 -2.46 -12.75
N LYS A 44 -2.00 -3.29 -13.77
CA LYS A 44 -2.78 -4.51 -14.04
C LYS A 44 -2.28 -5.74 -13.28
N TYR A 45 -1.56 -5.53 -12.17
CA TYR A 45 -1.03 -6.58 -11.29
C TYR A 45 -0.02 -7.54 -11.95
N LYS A 46 0.68 -7.10 -13.02
CA LYS A 46 1.81 -7.86 -13.56
C LYS A 46 2.92 -7.95 -12.52
N LEU A 47 3.28 -9.19 -12.17
CA LEU A 47 4.34 -9.46 -11.21
C LEU A 47 5.70 -9.45 -11.89
N LEU A 48 6.65 -8.72 -11.32
CA LEU A 48 8.02 -8.61 -11.79
C LEU A 48 8.99 -8.94 -10.66
N ASP A 49 10.01 -9.75 -10.96
CA ASP A 49 11.05 -10.12 -9.98
C ASP A 49 12.33 -9.33 -10.25
N THR A 50 12.31 -8.05 -9.87
CA THR A 50 13.43 -7.13 -10.09
C THR A 50 13.68 -6.27 -8.85
N PRO A 51 14.93 -5.84 -8.58
CA PRO A 51 15.23 -4.92 -7.47
C PRO A 51 14.45 -3.60 -7.52
N ASP A 52 14.16 -3.10 -8.73
CA ASP A 52 13.34 -1.90 -8.92
C ASP A 52 11.89 -2.13 -8.46
N MET A 53 11.34 -3.31 -8.74
CA MET A 53 10.00 -3.69 -8.29
C MET A 53 9.97 -3.93 -6.77
N ASP A 54 11.02 -4.51 -6.20
CA ASP A 54 11.16 -4.66 -4.73
C ASP A 54 11.04 -3.30 -4.04
N LYS A 55 11.81 -2.31 -4.50
CA LYS A 55 11.77 -0.94 -3.97
C LYS A 55 10.43 -0.25 -4.20
N HIS A 56 9.83 -0.46 -5.38
CA HIS A 56 8.54 0.14 -5.71
C HIS A 56 7.42 -0.42 -4.81
N MET A 57 7.32 -1.75 -4.70
CA MET A 57 6.29 -2.39 -3.88
C MET A 57 6.52 -2.20 -2.39
N ASP A 58 7.76 -2.08 -1.91
CA ASP A 58 8.02 -1.66 -0.53
C ASP A 58 7.41 -0.27 -0.23
N CYS A 59 7.57 0.69 -1.14
CA CYS A 59 6.93 2.00 -1.02
C CYS A 59 5.40 1.89 -1.04
N VAL A 60 4.85 1.16 -2.00
CA VAL A 60 3.39 1.05 -2.21
C VAL A 60 2.71 0.33 -1.05
N MET A 61 3.22 -0.82 -0.63
CA MET A 61 2.63 -1.60 0.46
C MET A 61 2.68 -0.84 1.79
N LYS A 62 3.73 -0.04 2.03
CA LYS A 62 3.80 0.87 3.19
C LYS A 62 2.85 2.05 3.07
N ALA A 63 2.71 2.64 1.87
CA ALA A 63 1.76 3.70 1.60
C ALA A 63 0.30 3.30 1.88
N LEU A 64 -0.02 2.01 1.66
CA LEU A 64 -1.34 1.43 1.91
C LEU A 64 -1.52 0.88 3.33
N ASP A 65 -0.49 0.92 4.18
CA ASP A 65 -0.45 0.28 5.51
C ASP A 65 -0.73 -1.23 5.49
N PHE A 66 -0.33 -1.94 4.41
CA PHE A 66 -0.49 -3.40 4.31
C PHE A 66 0.70 -4.18 4.87
N VAL A 67 1.81 -3.49 5.09
CA VAL A 67 3.02 -4.03 5.71
C VAL A 67 3.50 -3.10 6.81
N ARG A 68 4.23 -3.67 7.77
CA ARG A 68 4.93 -2.93 8.83
C ARG A 68 6.11 -2.13 8.24
N PRO A 69 6.73 -1.22 9.03
CA PRO A 69 7.86 -0.41 8.55
C PRO A 69 9.06 -1.21 7.99
N ASP A 70 9.25 -2.45 8.45
CA ASP A 70 10.29 -3.36 7.97
C ASP A 70 9.90 -4.16 6.70
N GLY A 71 8.67 -3.97 6.21
CA GLY A 71 8.13 -4.64 5.03
C GLY A 71 7.43 -5.98 5.31
N THR A 72 7.30 -6.41 6.56
CA THR A 72 6.55 -7.64 6.92
C THR A 72 5.05 -7.43 6.77
N GLY A 73 4.33 -8.45 6.29
CA GLY A 73 2.87 -8.42 6.15
C GLY A 73 2.16 -8.13 7.48
N ASP A 74 1.14 -7.26 7.43
CA ASP A 74 0.27 -7.00 8.57
C ASP A 74 -1.10 -7.68 8.38
N TYR A 75 -1.23 -8.86 8.99
CA TYR A 75 -2.45 -9.68 8.97
C TYR A 75 -3.69 -8.86 9.37
N HIS A 76 -3.61 -8.08 10.45
CA HIS A 76 -4.77 -7.39 11.03
C HIS A 76 -5.28 -6.25 10.14
N LYS A 77 -4.42 -5.72 9.26
CA LYS A 77 -4.80 -4.69 8.28
C LYS A 77 -5.59 -5.24 7.10
N LEU A 78 -5.48 -6.55 6.83
CA LEU A 78 -6.05 -7.15 5.63
C LEU A 78 -7.21 -8.10 5.92
N ILE A 79 -7.24 -8.81 7.05
CA ILE A 79 -8.27 -9.84 7.30
C ILE A 79 -9.71 -9.30 7.27
N LYS A 80 -9.95 -8.12 7.85
CA LYS A 80 -11.28 -7.51 7.88
C LYS A 80 -11.68 -6.97 6.49
N PRO A 81 -10.84 -6.19 5.77
CA PRO A 81 -11.14 -5.80 4.40
C PRO A 81 -11.38 -6.96 3.44
N LEU A 82 -10.57 -8.03 3.52
CA LEU A 82 -10.75 -9.22 2.68
C LEU A 82 -12.11 -9.88 2.96
N ASN A 83 -12.44 -10.11 4.22
CA ASN A 83 -13.73 -10.68 4.61
C ASN A 83 -14.94 -9.78 4.28
N ALA A 84 -14.74 -8.49 4.04
CA ALA A 84 -15.77 -7.59 3.56
C ALA A 84 -16.03 -7.73 2.04
N ILE A 85 -15.08 -8.27 1.28
CA ILE A 85 -15.30 -8.67 -0.12
C ILE A 85 -16.07 -9.98 -0.16
N GLU A 86 -15.57 -10.99 0.53
CA GLU A 86 -16.18 -12.31 0.66
C GLU A 86 -15.73 -12.94 1.99
N LYS A 87 -16.67 -13.50 2.77
CA LYS A 87 -16.31 -14.10 4.05
C LYS A 87 -15.81 -15.53 3.82
N ASP A 88 -14.51 -15.76 3.96
CA ASP A 88 -13.90 -17.06 3.69
C ASP A 88 -12.66 -17.31 4.58
N ARG A 89 -12.50 -18.55 5.05
CA ARG A 89 -11.35 -19.00 5.84
C ARG A 89 -10.04 -18.97 5.04
N LYS A 90 -10.09 -19.01 3.71
CA LYS A 90 -8.89 -18.94 2.86
C LYS A 90 -8.09 -17.65 3.10
N HIS A 91 -8.75 -16.56 3.48
CA HIS A 91 -8.07 -15.29 3.75
C HIS A 91 -7.12 -15.39 4.93
N ASP A 92 -7.58 -16.02 6.02
CA ASP A 92 -6.77 -16.28 7.20
C ASP A 92 -5.53 -17.11 6.85
N PHE A 93 -5.74 -18.28 6.23
CA PHE A 93 -4.67 -19.17 5.79
C PHE A 93 -3.65 -18.48 4.88
N ASN A 94 -4.11 -17.74 3.86
CA ASN A 94 -3.23 -17.09 2.90
C ASN A 94 -2.43 -15.93 3.53
N LEU A 95 -3.03 -15.16 4.44
CA LEU A 95 -2.30 -14.08 5.14
C LEU A 95 -1.19 -14.65 6.03
N GLU A 96 -1.48 -15.70 6.80
CA GLU A 96 -0.49 -16.37 7.65
C GLU A 96 0.61 -17.03 6.80
N LYS A 97 0.23 -17.79 5.77
CA LYS A 97 1.17 -18.44 4.85
C LYS A 97 2.11 -17.41 4.21
N CYS A 98 1.55 -16.37 3.58
CA CYS A 98 2.36 -15.36 2.90
C CYS A 98 3.23 -14.57 3.89
N GLY A 99 2.71 -14.24 5.08
CA GLY A 99 3.49 -13.58 6.13
C GLY A 99 4.68 -14.45 6.58
N GLY A 100 4.42 -15.72 6.91
CA GLY A 100 5.44 -16.68 7.34
C GLY A 100 6.51 -16.97 6.29
N GLN A 101 6.12 -17.10 5.02
CA GLN A 101 7.06 -17.35 3.92
C GLN A 101 7.98 -16.17 3.62
N THR A 102 7.55 -14.94 3.91
CA THR A 102 8.25 -13.73 3.44
C THR A 102 8.98 -12.95 4.53
N GLN A 103 8.62 -13.13 5.81
CA GLN A 103 9.23 -12.40 6.93
C GLN A 103 10.75 -12.61 7.07
N HIS A 104 11.26 -13.75 6.61
CA HIS A 104 12.68 -14.11 6.71
C HIS A 104 13.53 -13.49 5.60
N LEU A 105 12.92 -12.90 4.57
CA LEU A 105 13.65 -12.26 3.48
C LEU A 105 14.38 -11.00 3.97
N PRO A 106 15.40 -10.52 3.25
CA PRO A 106 16.03 -9.24 3.54
C PRO A 106 15.02 -8.08 3.52
N VAL A 107 15.22 -7.11 4.42
CA VAL A 107 14.44 -5.86 4.42
C VAL A 107 14.55 -5.19 3.05
N GLY A 108 13.43 -4.68 2.54
CA GLY A 108 13.31 -4.16 1.17
C GLY A 108 12.81 -5.17 0.15
N LYS A 109 12.93 -6.49 0.40
CA LYS A 109 12.35 -7.55 -0.44
C LYS A 109 11.02 -8.10 0.08
N ARG A 110 10.82 -8.02 1.41
CA ARG A 110 9.67 -8.62 2.12
C ARG A 110 8.33 -8.18 1.54
N ALA A 111 8.15 -6.87 1.34
CA ALA A 111 6.88 -6.30 0.90
C ALA A 111 6.47 -6.78 -0.50
N ASN A 112 7.40 -6.82 -1.45
CA ASN A 112 7.12 -7.33 -2.80
C ASN A 112 6.83 -8.83 -2.79
N ALA A 113 7.60 -9.62 -2.03
CA ALA A 113 7.33 -11.05 -1.89
C ALA A 113 5.96 -11.33 -1.26
N TYR A 114 5.58 -10.55 -0.25
CA TYR A 114 4.26 -10.64 0.39
C TYR A 114 3.13 -10.26 -0.59
N TYR A 115 3.30 -9.18 -1.33
CA TYR A 115 2.38 -8.77 -2.39
C TYR A 115 2.20 -9.85 -3.46
N LYS A 116 3.30 -10.40 -4.03
CA LYS A 116 3.26 -11.47 -5.04
C LYS A 116 2.50 -12.68 -4.51
N CYS A 117 2.85 -13.14 -3.30
CA CYS A 117 2.20 -14.28 -2.68
C CYS A 117 0.69 -14.09 -2.53
N LEU A 118 0.23 -12.90 -2.10
CA LEU A 118 -1.20 -12.62 -1.97
C LEU A 118 -1.91 -12.57 -3.33
N VAL A 119 -1.32 -11.93 -4.33
CA VAL A 119 -1.88 -11.83 -5.69
C VAL A 119 -2.04 -13.22 -6.34
N GLU A 120 -1.09 -14.13 -6.11
CA GLU A 120 -1.09 -15.51 -6.64
C GLU A 120 -1.88 -16.51 -5.78
N SER A 121 -2.32 -16.09 -4.58
CA SER A 121 -3.10 -16.95 -3.69
C SER A 121 -4.56 -17.10 -4.12
N THR A 122 -5.28 -18.01 -3.47
CA THR A 122 -6.75 -18.14 -3.62
C THR A 122 -7.53 -16.94 -3.05
N SER A 123 -6.86 -16.01 -2.36
CA SER A 123 -7.39 -14.70 -1.94
C SER A 123 -7.10 -13.58 -2.95
N GLY A 124 -6.41 -13.87 -4.05
CA GLY A 124 -5.85 -12.85 -4.95
C GLY A 124 -6.86 -11.85 -5.47
N ASP A 125 -8.05 -12.30 -5.89
CA ASP A 125 -9.07 -11.38 -6.42
C ASP A 125 -9.68 -10.50 -5.33
N ALA A 126 -9.89 -11.03 -4.12
CA ALA A 126 -10.30 -10.22 -2.97
C ALA A 126 -9.21 -9.21 -2.59
N PHE A 127 -7.94 -9.62 -2.63
CA PHE A 127 -6.81 -8.75 -2.34
C PHE A 127 -6.70 -7.59 -3.33
N LYS A 128 -6.82 -7.82 -4.64
CA LYS A 128 -6.82 -6.76 -5.67
C LYS A 128 -7.92 -5.72 -5.41
N LYS A 129 -9.14 -6.18 -5.10
CA LYS A 129 -10.29 -5.30 -4.78
C LYS A 129 -10.05 -4.46 -3.53
N VAL A 130 -9.48 -5.06 -2.47
CA VAL A 130 -9.07 -4.35 -1.26
C VAL A 130 -7.98 -3.33 -1.56
N PHE A 131 -6.97 -3.73 -2.32
CA PHE A 131 -5.86 -2.87 -2.72
C PHE A 131 -6.35 -1.62 -3.45
N ASP A 132 -7.16 -1.79 -4.49
CA ASP A 132 -7.73 -0.69 -5.28
C ASP A 132 -8.59 0.25 -4.41
N THR A 133 -9.41 -0.33 -3.53
CA THR A 133 -10.27 0.45 -2.62
C THR A 133 -9.43 1.28 -1.66
N VAL A 134 -8.41 0.68 -1.05
CA VAL A 134 -7.52 1.37 -0.10
C VAL A 134 -6.67 2.42 -0.80
N GLU A 135 -6.19 2.18 -2.03
CA GLU A 135 -5.49 3.19 -2.85
C GLU A 135 -6.36 4.44 -3.03
N LEU A 136 -7.62 4.27 -3.42
CA LEU A 136 -8.56 5.37 -3.63
C LEU A 136 -8.87 6.10 -2.32
N VAL A 137 -9.03 5.38 -1.20
CA VAL A 137 -9.23 5.98 0.13
C VAL A 137 -8.01 6.80 0.56
N LYS A 138 -6.80 6.25 0.45
CA LYS A 138 -5.55 6.95 0.78
C LYS A 138 -5.31 8.15 -0.14
N ALA A 139 -5.78 8.09 -1.38
CA ALA A 139 -5.76 9.19 -2.33
C ALA A 139 -6.90 10.22 -2.12
N LYS A 140 -7.76 10.05 -1.10
CA LYS A 140 -8.94 10.88 -0.82
C LYS A 140 -9.92 10.96 -1.99
N LYS A 141 -9.96 9.93 -2.84
CA LYS A 141 -10.93 9.77 -3.92
C LYS A 141 -12.21 9.06 -3.45
N LEU A 142 -12.15 8.44 -2.27
CA LEU A 142 -13.26 7.79 -1.59
C LEU A 142 -13.25 8.16 -0.09
N PRO A 143 -14.42 8.18 0.58
CA PRO A 143 -14.51 8.29 2.04
C PRO A 143 -13.74 7.18 2.78
N ALA A 144 -13.26 7.46 3.99
CA ALA A 144 -12.36 6.58 4.76
C ALA A 144 -12.89 5.15 5.02
N LEU A 145 -14.22 4.98 5.09
CA LEU A 145 -14.88 3.70 5.40
C LEU A 145 -15.52 3.06 4.16
N SER A 146 -15.12 3.49 2.96
CA SER A 146 -15.67 2.95 1.72
C SER A 146 -15.34 1.46 1.56
N GLN A 147 -16.34 0.70 1.16
CA GLN A 147 -16.18 -0.69 0.74
C GLN A 147 -16.01 -0.78 -0.76
N TYR A 148 -15.52 -1.93 -1.23
CA TYR A 148 -15.46 -2.21 -2.65
C TYR A 148 -16.86 -2.18 -3.29
N SER A 149 -16.95 -1.57 -4.46
CA SER A 149 -18.18 -1.47 -5.25
C SER A 149 -17.81 -1.13 -6.70
N SER A 150 -18.79 -1.13 -7.60
CA SER A 150 -18.59 -0.72 -9.00
C SER A 150 -18.07 0.72 -9.16
N VAL A 151 -18.17 1.56 -8.12
CA VAL A 151 -17.56 2.90 -8.10
C VAL A 151 -16.03 2.80 -8.07
N VAL A 152 -15.48 1.83 -7.34
CA VAL A 152 -14.03 1.56 -7.29
C VAL A 152 -13.54 1.20 -8.69
N ASP A 153 -14.20 0.25 -9.36
CA ASP A 153 -13.82 -0.17 -10.71
C ASP A 153 -13.83 1.00 -11.69
N LYS A 154 -14.87 1.83 -11.65
CA LYS A 154 -14.99 3.03 -12.51
C LYS A 154 -13.88 4.04 -12.23
N LEU A 155 -13.50 4.24 -10.98
CA LEU A 155 -12.44 5.18 -10.61
C LEU A 155 -11.05 4.66 -10.96
N MET A 156 -10.78 3.38 -10.70
CA MET A 156 -9.52 2.73 -11.08
C MET A 156 -9.35 2.73 -12.58
N LYS A 157 -10.37 2.32 -13.34
CA LYS A 157 -10.37 2.39 -14.80
C LYS A 157 -10.02 3.80 -15.32
N LYS A 158 -10.60 4.86 -14.75
CA LYS A 158 -10.27 6.24 -15.13
C LYS A 158 -8.83 6.66 -14.81
N ILE A 159 -8.21 6.06 -13.80
CA ILE A 159 -6.80 6.29 -13.45
C ILE A 159 -5.91 5.51 -14.42
N ASP A 160 -6.20 4.24 -14.62
CA ASP A 160 -5.42 3.33 -15.45
C ASP A 160 -5.48 3.74 -16.93
N ASP A 161 -6.65 4.15 -17.44
CA ASP A 161 -6.81 4.65 -18.81
C ASP A 161 -5.98 5.92 -19.07
N LYS A 162 -5.59 6.69 -18.04
CA LYS A 162 -4.69 7.86 -18.19
C LYS A 162 -3.20 7.51 -18.11
N ILE A 163 -2.89 6.30 -17.65
CA ILE A 163 -1.52 5.82 -17.46
C ILE A 163 -1.13 4.89 -18.62
N CYS A 164 -2.11 4.15 -19.14
CA CYS A 164 -1.95 3.19 -20.23
C CYS A 164 -2.07 3.79 -21.63
N ASN A 165 -2.63 5.00 -21.76
CA ASN A 165 -2.77 5.75 -23.01
C ASN A 165 -1.94 7.04 -22.93
#